data_AF-A0A1H7QYS4-F1
#
_entry.id   AF-A0A1H7QYS4-F1
#
_cell.length_a   1.000
_cell.length_b   1.000
_cell.length_c   1.000
_cell.angle_alpha   90.00
_cell.angle_beta   90.00
_cell.angle_gamma   90.00
#
_symmetry.space_group_name_H-M   'P 1'
#
loop_
_entity.id
_entity.type
_entity.pdbx_description
1 polymer ?
#
loop_
_entity_poly.entity_id
_entity_poly.type
_entity_poly.pdbx_seq_one_letter_code
_entity_poly.pdbx_strand_id
1 'polypeptide(L)'
;MKVHFLFVASVFLLAGMLSFRFITDHQNNRVVPDNRSFISCAPPASLDLRPDASGKYAPVFPGWGTYSYPVHTSSDSARLFFNQGLNMYYSYHLTEALASFKEAARHDASCTMAYWGQALSMGPYYNSYVYKMPAAVLPVLAQMNRAAANSTEKEKDLVNAINKRYSTDTTDSKRSELNRAYAVALAALVKKYPGDADIKALYVDAVMLEHSWDFWNNDGTPKAWTMELVNDCDEILKAHPEHPAALHYQIHLVEASLHPEKALHNADVLKAAMPGVSHMVHMASHMYQRNGLYAKGVDVNQAAGALQTEYDVMAPNLKLGVFSLTHFNAVGSFCAMNANMYKKGGEMAGQLHHILATDYKARLSNTFFQYLYMLPMFTAIRSGKWEAVNAMPEPDADLHYALLLDHFGKGLASIKLHDTAAAGQQLQALKGLLKDSSLPVRNLPFNAALGSAKIAAAILEGELFAAQGRMDAARQSLKKAVVYEDELIYREPKDWPIPARHFLGAHLLKMKQASGAENVYRQDLALNPGNGWSLLGLYQSLMMQHKTTAARKYQPAFKRAFAHADELPPASVY
;
A
#
# COMPACT_ATOMS: atom_id res chain seq x y z
N MET A 1 49.85 -30.94 -33.75
CA MET A 1 48.62 -30.38 -34.35
C MET A 1 47.43 -30.94 -33.55
N LYS A 2 46.54 -30.06 -33.05
CA LYS A 2 45.28 -30.32 -32.30
C LYS A 2 45.45 -30.63 -30.78
N VAL A 3 44.98 -29.75 -29.87
CA VAL A 3 43.62 -29.65 -29.24
C VAL A 3 43.63 -30.39 -27.86
N HIS A 4 43.16 -29.94 -26.67
CA HIS A 4 42.07 -29.06 -26.22
C HIS A 4 42.36 -28.40 -24.85
N PHE A 5 41.91 -27.15 -24.70
CA PHE A 5 41.47 -26.51 -23.45
C PHE A 5 40.17 -27.14 -22.96
N LEU A 6 40.03 -27.43 -21.66
CA LEU A 6 38.74 -27.64 -20.99
C LEU A 6 38.97 -27.72 -19.47
N PHE A 7 38.59 -26.69 -18.71
CA PHE A 7 37.97 -26.82 -17.37
C PHE A 7 37.62 -25.42 -16.79
N VAL A 8 36.66 -24.71 -17.40
CA VAL A 8 35.91 -23.63 -16.72
C VAL A 8 34.49 -23.60 -17.28
N ALA A 9 33.64 -24.51 -16.85
CA ALA A 9 32.21 -24.46 -17.14
C ALA A 9 31.43 -25.32 -16.13
N SER A 10 31.40 -24.92 -14.85
CA SER A 10 30.55 -25.63 -13.87
C SER A 10 30.00 -24.77 -12.73
N VAL A 11 30.27 -23.45 -12.68
CA VAL A 11 29.84 -22.60 -11.54
C VAL A 11 28.61 -21.72 -11.83
N PHE A 12 28.21 -21.55 -13.09
CA PHE A 12 27.09 -20.65 -13.44
C PHE A 12 25.70 -21.32 -13.54
N LEU A 13 25.58 -22.63 -13.30
CA LEU A 13 24.31 -23.35 -13.41
C LEU A 13 23.54 -23.53 -12.08
N LEU A 14 24.12 -23.18 -10.92
CA LEU A 14 23.46 -23.36 -9.62
C LEU A 14 22.77 -22.10 -9.06
N ALA A 15 23.10 -20.90 -9.53
CA ALA A 15 22.53 -19.67 -8.97
C ALA A 15 21.05 -19.48 -9.30
N GLY A 16 20.57 -19.99 -10.44
CA GLY A 16 19.17 -19.82 -10.87
C GLY A 16 18.16 -20.83 -10.30
N MET A 17 18.62 -21.87 -9.59
CA MET A 17 17.72 -22.87 -8.97
C MET A 17 17.58 -22.69 -7.45
N LEU A 18 18.48 -21.94 -6.81
CA LEU A 18 18.50 -21.76 -5.35
C LEU A 18 17.50 -20.70 -4.85
N SER A 19 17.02 -19.79 -5.70
CA SER A 19 15.95 -18.83 -5.36
C SER A 19 14.55 -19.48 -5.26
N PHE A 20 14.39 -20.73 -5.71
CA PHE A 20 13.08 -21.40 -5.75
C PHE A 20 12.80 -22.33 -4.55
N ARG A 21 13.69 -22.40 -3.55
CA ARG A 21 13.68 -23.44 -2.51
C ARG A 21 13.48 -22.95 -1.07
N PHE A 22 12.79 -21.85 -0.83
CA PHE A 22 12.33 -21.52 0.52
C PHE A 22 10.99 -20.79 0.45
N ILE A 23 9.90 -21.46 0.84
CA ILE A 23 8.69 -20.92 1.50
C ILE A 23 7.88 -22.15 1.92
N THR A 24 7.91 -22.46 3.21
CA THR A 24 6.78 -23.03 3.93
C THR A 24 6.98 -22.63 5.39
N ASP A 25 6.43 -21.51 5.82
CA ASP A 25 6.15 -21.30 7.24
C ASP A 25 4.64 -21.08 7.40
N HIS A 26 3.93 -22.20 7.56
CA HIS A 26 2.54 -22.18 8.00
C HIS A 26 2.53 -21.89 9.50
N GLN A 27 2.66 -20.61 9.88
CA GLN A 27 2.27 -20.22 11.21
C GLN A 27 0.75 -20.30 11.35
N ASN A 28 0.33 -21.09 12.35
CA ASN A 28 -1.05 -21.35 12.75
C ASN A 28 -1.74 -20.07 13.26
N ASN A 29 -2.04 -19.14 12.35
CA ASN A 29 -2.77 -17.92 12.63
C ASN A 29 -4.26 -18.14 12.33
N ARG A 30 -5.13 -17.73 13.26
CA ARG A 30 -6.58 -17.65 12.98
C ARG A 30 -6.78 -16.60 11.87
N VAL A 31 -7.17 -17.07 10.69
CA VAL A 31 -7.46 -16.23 9.50
C VAL A 31 -8.97 -16.04 9.40
N VAL A 32 -9.43 -14.84 9.06
CA VAL A 32 -10.84 -14.59 8.72
C VAL A 32 -11.21 -15.45 7.49
N PRO A 33 -12.23 -16.32 7.56
CA PRO A 33 -12.71 -17.01 6.38
C PRO A 33 -13.36 -16.02 5.40
N ASP A 34 -12.99 -16.17 4.14
CA ASP A 34 -13.56 -15.67 2.90
C ASP A 34 -14.90 -14.91 3.00
N ASN A 35 -14.83 -13.57 3.05
CA ASN A 35 -15.76 -12.68 2.35
C ASN A 35 -15.20 -11.24 2.27
N ARG A 36 -14.53 -10.90 1.16
CA ARG A 36 -14.31 -9.52 0.63
C ARG A 36 -13.97 -8.41 1.66
N SER A 37 -13.07 -8.65 2.60
CA SER A 37 -12.84 -7.79 3.77
C SER A 37 -11.56 -6.94 3.74
N PHE A 38 -10.97 -6.69 2.56
CA PHE A 38 -9.76 -5.87 2.42
C PHE A 38 -10.04 -4.62 1.61
N ILE A 39 -9.55 -3.48 2.10
CA ILE A 39 -9.50 -2.24 1.32
C ILE A 39 -8.25 -2.29 0.46
N SER A 40 -8.42 -2.00 -0.83
CA SER A 40 -7.35 -1.96 -1.82
C SER A 40 -7.30 -0.56 -2.41
N CYS A 41 -6.09 -0.15 -2.78
CA CYS A 41 -5.80 1.07 -3.55
C CYS A 41 -6.25 0.98 -5.01
N ALA A 42 -6.69 -0.21 -5.47
CA ALA A 42 -7.32 -0.42 -6.77
C ALA A 42 -8.72 -1.05 -6.61
N PRO A 43 -9.67 -0.78 -7.53
CA PRO A 43 -11.01 -1.37 -7.46
C PRO A 43 -10.96 -2.91 -7.48
N PRO A 44 -11.88 -3.61 -6.78
CA PRO A 44 -12.00 -5.06 -6.92
C PRO A 44 -12.39 -5.41 -8.36
N ALA A 45 -11.79 -6.46 -8.92
CA ALA A 45 -12.10 -6.90 -10.26
C ALA A 45 -13.57 -7.34 -10.37
N SER A 46 -14.33 -6.71 -11.28
CA SER A 46 -15.66 -7.15 -11.67
C SER A 46 -15.57 -7.98 -12.95
N LEU A 47 -16.14 -9.19 -12.89
CA LEU A 47 -16.04 -10.18 -13.96
C LEU A 47 -17.35 -10.36 -14.72
N ASP A 48 -18.47 -9.84 -14.19
CA ASP A 48 -19.75 -9.76 -14.88
C ASP A 48 -19.81 -8.47 -15.73
N LEU A 49 -18.95 -8.44 -16.76
CA LEU A 49 -18.87 -7.32 -17.69
C LEU A 49 -19.85 -7.51 -18.84
N ARG A 50 -20.78 -6.57 -18.95
CA ARG A 50 -21.72 -6.49 -20.07
C ARG A 50 -21.35 -5.30 -20.96
N PRO A 51 -21.53 -5.42 -22.28
CA PRO A 51 -21.38 -4.28 -23.15
C PRO A 51 -22.42 -3.22 -22.80
N ASP A 52 -22.11 -1.96 -23.10
CA ASP A 52 -23.04 -0.85 -23.01
C ASP A 52 -24.16 -0.96 -24.07
N ALA A 53 -25.07 0.03 -24.08
CA ALA A 53 -26.18 0.07 -25.03
C ALA A 53 -25.74 0.14 -26.51
N SER A 54 -24.49 0.51 -26.78
CA SER A 54 -23.88 0.55 -28.13
C SER A 54 -23.12 -0.73 -28.49
N GLY A 55 -23.07 -1.72 -27.59
CA GLY A 55 -22.35 -2.97 -27.80
C GLY A 55 -20.85 -2.89 -27.47
N LYS A 56 -20.37 -1.80 -26.86
CA LYS A 56 -18.96 -1.62 -26.50
C LYS A 56 -18.69 -2.07 -25.07
N TYR A 57 -17.54 -2.67 -24.83
CA TYR A 57 -17.14 -3.04 -23.47
C TYR A 57 -16.43 -1.90 -22.73
N ALA A 58 -15.61 -1.13 -23.44
CA ALA A 58 -14.86 -0.01 -22.86
C ALA A 58 -14.92 1.22 -23.78
N PRO A 59 -15.05 2.43 -23.21
CA PRO A 59 -14.69 3.65 -23.91
C PRO A 59 -13.16 3.77 -24.05
N VAL A 60 -12.70 4.76 -24.81
CA VAL A 60 -11.31 5.23 -24.70
C VAL A 60 -11.24 6.07 -23.42
N PHE A 61 -10.59 5.56 -22.40
CA PHE A 61 -10.44 6.27 -21.13
C PHE A 61 -9.46 7.43 -21.31
N PRO A 62 -9.70 8.65 -20.80
CA PRO A 62 -8.72 9.72 -20.89
C PRO A 62 -7.53 9.47 -19.95
N GLY A 63 -6.31 9.80 -20.37
CA GLY A 63 -5.14 9.74 -19.48
C GLY A 63 -4.69 8.33 -19.06
N TRP A 64 -5.06 7.29 -19.80
CA TRP A 64 -4.63 5.89 -19.59
C TRP A 64 -3.15 5.63 -19.87
N GLY A 65 -2.40 6.62 -20.35
CA GLY A 65 -1.00 6.50 -20.73
C GLY A 65 -0.79 6.38 -22.25
N THR A 66 0.48 6.34 -22.64
CA THR A 66 0.93 6.29 -24.04
C THR A 66 1.77 5.05 -24.35
N TYR A 67 2.05 4.22 -23.34
CA TYR A 67 2.86 3.02 -23.50
C TYR A 67 2.16 2.04 -24.44
N SER A 68 2.92 1.45 -25.36
CA SER A 68 2.40 0.51 -26.34
C SER A 68 3.25 -0.74 -26.41
N TYR A 69 2.59 -1.89 -26.55
CA TYR A 69 3.24 -3.17 -26.74
C TYR A 69 2.81 -3.77 -28.09
N PRO A 70 3.74 -4.01 -29.03
CA PRO A 70 3.40 -4.52 -30.34
C PRO A 70 2.77 -5.93 -30.28
N VAL A 71 1.61 -6.08 -30.93
CA VAL A 71 0.88 -7.35 -31.06
C VAL A 71 0.49 -7.64 -32.51
N HIS A 72 0.36 -8.92 -32.83
CA HIS A 72 0.01 -9.41 -34.17
C HIS A 72 -1.49 -9.22 -34.43
N THR A 73 -1.81 -8.10 -35.07
CA THR A 73 -3.14 -7.76 -35.58
C THR A 73 -2.97 -6.76 -36.72
N SER A 74 -3.93 -6.69 -37.65
CA SER A 74 -4.01 -5.61 -38.64
C SER A 74 -4.98 -4.50 -38.23
N SER A 75 -5.72 -4.65 -37.14
CA SER A 75 -6.75 -3.72 -36.69
C SER A 75 -6.16 -2.65 -35.76
N ASP A 76 -6.22 -1.39 -36.19
CA ASP A 76 -5.77 -0.24 -35.37
C ASP A 76 -6.60 -0.10 -34.10
N SER A 77 -7.91 -0.34 -34.17
CA SER A 77 -8.78 -0.32 -32.99
C SER A 77 -8.43 -1.46 -32.03
N ALA A 78 -8.11 -2.66 -32.52
CA ALA A 78 -7.68 -3.75 -31.65
C ALA A 78 -6.35 -3.43 -30.95
N ARG A 79 -5.37 -2.83 -31.66
CA ARG A 79 -4.12 -2.33 -31.07
C ARG A 79 -4.38 -1.28 -29.98
N LEU A 80 -5.23 -0.30 -30.25
CA LEU A 80 -5.56 0.77 -29.31
C LEU A 80 -6.10 0.18 -28.00
N PHE A 81 -7.14 -0.65 -28.08
CA PHE A 81 -7.77 -1.22 -26.89
C PHE A 81 -6.92 -2.29 -26.21
N PHE A 82 -6.04 -2.97 -26.94
CA PHE A 82 -5.03 -3.84 -26.33
C PHE A 82 -4.03 -3.03 -25.49
N ASN A 83 -3.49 -1.94 -26.03
CA ASN A 83 -2.55 -1.07 -25.30
C ASN A 83 -3.23 -0.42 -24.08
N GLN A 84 -4.47 0.06 -24.22
CA GLN A 84 -5.27 0.55 -23.10
C GLN A 84 -5.45 -0.54 -22.05
N GLY A 85 -5.81 -1.76 -22.46
CA GLY A 85 -5.95 -2.89 -21.56
C GLY A 85 -4.67 -3.23 -20.79
N LEU A 86 -3.52 -3.23 -21.48
CA LEU A 86 -2.23 -3.54 -20.87
C LEU A 86 -1.80 -2.46 -19.86
N ASN A 87 -1.99 -1.19 -20.19
CA ASN A 87 -1.71 -0.09 -19.27
C ASN A 87 -2.62 -0.14 -18.03
N MET A 88 -3.91 -0.43 -18.21
CA MET A 88 -4.84 -0.63 -17.09
C MET A 88 -4.46 -1.85 -16.25
N TYR A 89 -3.98 -2.94 -16.86
CA TYR A 89 -3.47 -4.10 -16.14
C TYR A 89 -2.26 -3.75 -15.27
N TYR A 90 -1.28 -3.04 -15.83
CA TYR A 90 -0.13 -2.53 -15.08
C TYR A 90 -0.52 -1.54 -13.99
N SER A 91 -1.70 -0.92 -14.09
CA SER A 91 -2.28 -0.05 -13.08
C SER A 91 -3.12 -0.78 -12.03
N TYR A 92 -3.24 -2.11 -12.10
CA TYR A 92 -4.18 -2.88 -11.28
C TYR A 92 -5.67 -2.46 -11.42
N HIS A 93 -6.02 -1.71 -12.46
CA HIS A 93 -7.39 -1.42 -12.89
C HIS A 93 -7.94 -2.60 -13.72
N LEU A 94 -8.09 -3.75 -13.07
CA LEU A 94 -8.33 -5.02 -13.76
C LEU A 94 -9.69 -5.09 -14.47
N THR A 95 -10.71 -4.40 -13.95
CA THR A 95 -12.04 -4.34 -14.57
C THR A 95 -11.98 -3.60 -15.91
N GLU A 96 -11.35 -2.43 -15.91
CA GLU A 96 -11.13 -1.58 -17.08
C GLU A 96 -10.17 -2.26 -18.08
N ALA A 97 -9.15 -2.96 -17.58
CA ALA A 97 -8.25 -3.77 -18.39
C ALA A 97 -9.02 -4.87 -19.12
N LEU A 98 -9.82 -5.67 -18.40
CA LEU A 98 -10.62 -6.74 -18.97
C LEU A 98 -11.63 -6.22 -20.00
N ALA A 99 -12.30 -5.10 -19.70
CA ALA A 99 -13.21 -4.44 -20.63
C ALA A 99 -12.51 -4.00 -21.92
N SER A 100 -11.32 -3.43 -21.80
CA SER A 100 -10.52 -2.99 -22.95
C SER A 100 -10.05 -4.18 -23.79
N PHE A 101 -9.61 -5.27 -23.18
CA PHE A 101 -9.24 -6.48 -23.93
C PHE A 101 -10.43 -7.17 -24.61
N LYS A 102 -11.63 -7.12 -24.00
CA LYS A 102 -12.87 -7.56 -24.67
C LYS A 102 -13.21 -6.68 -25.86
N GLU A 103 -13.02 -5.37 -25.74
CA GLU A 103 -13.22 -4.42 -26.84
C GLU A 103 -12.21 -4.65 -27.98
N ALA A 104 -10.95 -4.93 -27.65
CA ALA A 104 -9.95 -5.32 -28.65
C ALA A 104 -10.37 -6.57 -29.43
N ALA A 105 -10.86 -7.61 -28.73
CA ALA A 105 -11.36 -8.83 -29.36
C ALA A 105 -12.64 -8.61 -30.20
N ARG A 106 -13.45 -7.61 -29.87
CA ARG A 106 -14.62 -7.19 -30.68
C ARG A 106 -14.19 -6.60 -32.02
N HIS A 107 -13.05 -5.91 -32.05
CA HIS A 107 -12.46 -5.31 -33.24
C HIS A 107 -11.62 -6.28 -34.08
N ASP A 108 -11.02 -7.29 -33.45
CA ASP A 108 -10.30 -8.37 -34.13
C ASP A 108 -10.37 -9.67 -33.31
N ALA A 109 -11.27 -10.57 -33.70
CA ALA A 109 -11.45 -11.86 -33.05
C ALA A 109 -10.30 -12.86 -33.32
N SER A 110 -9.37 -12.52 -34.22
CA SER A 110 -8.15 -13.31 -34.46
C SER A 110 -6.95 -12.84 -33.62
N CYS A 111 -7.07 -11.70 -32.94
CA CYS A 111 -6.02 -11.17 -32.07
C CYS A 111 -5.91 -12.01 -30.79
N THR A 112 -4.98 -12.97 -30.78
CA THR A 112 -4.67 -13.83 -29.63
C THR A 112 -4.37 -13.03 -28.37
N MET A 113 -3.63 -11.93 -28.51
CA MET A 113 -3.22 -11.11 -27.38
C MET A 113 -4.38 -10.39 -26.70
N ALA A 114 -5.51 -10.16 -27.39
CA ALA A 114 -6.74 -9.68 -26.76
C ALA A 114 -7.32 -10.72 -25.80
N TYR A 115 -7.30 -12.02 -26.14
CA TYR A 115 -7.77 -13.08 -25.24
C TYR A 115 -6.75 -13.43 -24.15
N TRP A 116 -5.45 -13.34 -24.47
CA TRP A 116 -4.38 -13.42 -23.47
C TRP A 116 -4.53 -12.34 -22.40
N GLY A 117 -4.81 -11.09 -22.81
CA GLY A 117 -5.03 -9.97 -21.89
C GLY A 117 -6.28 -10.17 -21.04
N GLN A 118 -7.37 -10.71 -21.62
CA GLN A 118 -8.54 -11.10 -20.83
C GLN A 118 -8.18 -12.14 -19.77
N ALA A 119 -7.45 -13.21 -20.13
CA ALA A 119 -7.02 -14.21 -19.17
C ALA A 119 -6.13 -13.57 -18.08
N LEU A 120 -5.13 -12.77 -18.47
CA LEU A 120 -4.23 -12.06 -17.57
C LEU A 120 -5.00 -11.22 -16.52
N SER A 121 -5.94 -10.37 -16.95
CA SER A 121 -6.73 -9.51 -16.06
C SER A 121 -7.74 -10.24 -15.20
N MET A 122 -8.10 -11.48 -15.56
CA MET A 122 -8.97 -12.33 -14.75
C MET A 122 -8.20 -13.14 -13.69
N GLY A 123 -6.86 -13.03 -13.65
CA GLY A 123 -6.01 -13.69 -12.66
C GLY A 123 -5.85 -12.91 -11.34
N PRO A 124 -5.20 -13.53 -10.34
CA PRO A 124 -4.81 -12.85 -9.10
C PRO A 124 -3.74 -11.77 -9.37
N TYR A 125 -3.70 -10.71 -8.59
CA TYR A 125 -2.65 -9.67 -8.70
C TYR A 125 -2.09 -9.32 -7.31
N TYR A 126 -1.02 -8.52 -7.24
CA TYR A 126 -0.29 -8.20 -6.01
C TYR A 126 -1.17 -7.83 -4.79
N ASN A 127 -2.23 -7.03 -4.99
CA ASN A 127 -3.17 -6.63 -3.92
C ASN A 127 -4.41 -7.54 -3.78
N SER A 128 -4.43 -8.70 -4.43
CA SER A 128 -5.47 -9.74 -4.29
C SER A 128 -4.99 -10.83 -3.33
N TYR A 129 -5.33 -10.70 -2.05
CA TYR A 129 -4.95 -11.66 -1.00
C TYR A 129 -5.85 -12.90 -0.96
N VAL A 130 -7.01 -12.82 -1.61
CA VAL A 130 -7.93 -13.94 -1.83
C VAL A 130 -8.32 -13.90 -3.28
N TYR A 131 -8.12 -15.01 -3.97
CA TYR A 131 -8.52 -15.21 -5.35
C TYR A 131 -9.25 -16.54 -5.45
N LYS A 132 -10.31 -16.55 -6.26
CA LYS A 132 -11.00 -17.76 -6.68
C LYS A 132 -11.17 -17.68 -8.17
N MET A 133 -10.71 -18.71 -8.87
CA MET A 133 -10.77 -18.74 -10.32
C MET A 133 -12.21 -18.61 -10.84
N PRO A 134 -12.50 -17.58 -11.65
CA PRO A 134 -13.81 -17.45 -12.27
C PRO A 134 -14.02 -18.54 -13.32
N ALA A 135 -15.21 -19.17 -13.34
CA ALA A 135 -15.56 -20.14 -14.37
C ALA A 135 -15.44 -19.58 -15.80
N ALA A 136 -15.65 -18.26 -15.95
CA ALA A 136 -15.52 -17.54 -17.22
C ALA A 136 -14.09 -17.52 -17.79
N VAL A 137 -13.06 -17.87 -17.02
CA VAL A 137 -11.69 -17.95 -17.54
C VAL A 137 -11.53 -19.11 -18.54
N LEU A 138 -12.18 -20.25 -18.30
CA LEU A 138 -12.05 -21.44 -19.16
C LEU A 138 -12.41 -21.19 -20.64
N PRO A 139 -13.57 -20.58 -20.98
CA PRO A 139 -13.87 -20.25 -22.37
C PRO A 139 -12.90 -19.20 -22.96
N VAL A 140 -12.37 -18.28 -22.16
CA VAL A 140 -11.34 -17.32 -22.61
C VAL A 140 -10.05 -18.05 -22.98
N LEU A 141 -9.57 -18.98 -22.15
CA LEU A 141 -8.39 -19.80 -22.45
C LEU A 141 -8.60 -20.64 -23.72
N ALA A 142 -9.78 -21.22 -23.91
CA ALA A 142 -10.09 -21.96 -25.13
C ALA A 142 -10.03 -21.08 -26.38
N GLN A 143 -10.55 -19.84 -26.31
CA GLN A 143 -10.50 -18.90 -27.42
C GLN A 143 -9.08 -18.39 -27.68
N MET A 144 -8.32 -18.06 -26.63
CA MET A 144 -6.91 -17.69 -26.69
C MET A 144 -6.10 -18.77 -27.42
N ASN A 145 -6.24 -20.03 -27.01
CA ASN A 145 -5.50 -21.15 -27.61
C ASN A 145 -5.89 -21.41 -29.07
N ARG A 146 -7.16 -21.18 -29.46
CA ARG A 146 -7.58 -21.26 -30.87
C ARG A 146 -6.96 -20.15 -31.72
N ALA A 147 -7.00 -18.91 -31.25
CA ALA A 147 -6.44 -17.76 -31.97
C ALA A 147 -4.92 -17.89 -32.14
N ALA A 148 -4.24 -18.51 -31.15
CA ALA A 148 -2.78 -18.66 -31.13
C ALA A 148 -2.19 -19.40 -32.35
N ALA A 149 -2.98 -20.17 -33.10
CA ALA A 149 -2.52 -20.87 -34.31
C ALA A 149 -1.79 -19.94 -35.30
N ASN A 150 -2.34 -18.74 -35.50
CA ASN A 150 -1.84 -17.75 -36.46
C ASN A 150 -0.92 -16.69 -35.83
N SER A 151 -0.54 -16.85 -34.57
CA SER A 151 0.27 -15.86 -33.84
C SER A 151 1.77 -16.05 -34.06
N THR A 152 2.53 -15.01 -33.72
CA THR A 152 4.00 -15.04 -33.70
C THR A 152 4.51 -16.05 -32.66
N GLU A 153 5.78 -16.45 -32.78
CA GLU A 153 6.40 -17.35 -31.79
C GLU A 153 6.37 -16.75 -30.37
N LYS A 154 6.66 -15.46 -30.23
CA LYS A 154 6.63 -14.77 -28.94
C LYS A 154 5.25 -14.77 -28.29
N GLU A 155 4.20 -14.55 -29.07
CA GLU A 155 2.82 -14.60 -28.56
C GLU A 155 2.40 -16.03 -28.18
N LYS A 156 2.83 -17.04 -28.95
CA LYS A 156 2.62 -18.45 -28.59
C LYS A 156 3.31 -18.81 -27.27
N ASP A 157 4.51 -18.29 -27.04
CA ASP A 157 5.24 -18.46 -25.78
C ASP A 157 4.51 -17.80 -24.59
N LEU A 158 4.01 -16.58 -24.76
CA LEU A 158 3.20 -15.87 -23.75
C LEU A 158 1.90 -16.61 -23.43
N VAL A 159 1.23 -17.16 -24.45
CA VAL A 159 0.05 -18.02 -24.31
C VAL A 159 0.39 -19.28 -23.50
N ASN A 160 1.52 -19.92 -23.81
CA ASN A 160 1.99 -21.09 -23.07
C ASN A 160 2.26 -20.77 -21.59
N ALA A 161 2.84 -19.61 -21.28
CA ALA A 161 3.04 -19.16 -19.91
C ALA A 161 1.70 -18.94 -19.19
N ILE A 162 0.74 -18.22 -19.79
CA ILE A 162 -0.58 -18.00 -19.18
C ILE A 162 -1.34 -19.30 -18.92
N ASN A 163 -1.25 -20.29 -19.81
CA ASN A 163 -1.87 -21.60 -19.57
C ASN A 163 -1.31 -22.30 -18.31
N LYS A 164 -0.10 -21.97 -17.84
CA LYS A 164 0.45 -22.50 -16.57
C LYS A 164 -0.16 -21.84 -15.33
N ARG A 165 -0.73 -20.64 -15.46
CA ARG A 165 -1.37 -19.88 -14.36
C ARG A 165 -2.72 -20.46 -13.94
N TYR A 166 -3.34 -21.26 -14.81
CA TYR A 166 -4.68 -21.80 -14.65
C TYR A 166 -4.71 -23.32 -14.67
N SER A 167 -5.77 -23.87 -14.07
CA SER A 167 -6.13 -25.27 -14.20
C SER A 167 -7.63 -25.36 -14.47
N THR A 168 -8.13 -26.56 -14.78
CA THR A 168 -9.58 -26.80 -14.87
C THR A 168 -10.27 -26.85 -13.50
N ASP A 169 -9.50 -26.88 -12.40
CA ASP A 169 -10.01 -26.85 -11.03
C ASP A 169 -10.34 -25.41 -10.61
N THR A 170 -11.64 -25.11 -10.49
CA THR A 170 -12.14 -23.80 -10.04
C THR A 170 -12.23 -23.66 -8.52
N THR A 171 -11.86 -24.69 -7.76
CA THR A 171 -11.77 -24.59 -6.28
C THR A 171 -10.54 -23.81 -5.84
N ASP A 172 -9.57 -23.66 -6.73
CA ASP A 172 -8.31 -22.95 -6.53
C ASP A 172 -7.39 -23.55 -5.45
N SER A 173 -7.56 -24.84 -5.17
CA SER A 173 -6.80 -25.61 -4.17
C SER A 173 -5.28 -25.58 -4.36
N LYS A 174 -4.80 -25.30 -5.59
CA LYS A 174 -3.38 -25.27 -5.99
C LYS A 174 -2.87 -23.88 -6.36
N ARG A 175 -3.49 -22.82 -5.84
CA ARG A 175 -3.19 -21.44 -6.27
C ARG A 175 -1.70 -21.06 -6.19
N SER A 176 -1.05 -21.40 -5.09
CA SER A 176 0.39 -21.15 -4.90
C SER A 176 1.24 -21.86 -5.98
N GLU A 177 0.97 -23.15 -6.23
CA GLU A 177 1.68 -23.92 -7.26
C GLU A 177 1.50 -23.32 -8.67
N LEU A 178 0.29 -22.86 -8.99
CA LEU A 178 -0.04 -22.27 -10.29
C LEU A 178 0.59 -20.87 -10.48
N ASN A 179 0.65 -20.05 -9.42
CA ASN A 179 1.37 -18.78 -9.45
C ASN A 179 2.87 -19.02 -9.67
N ARG A 180 3.46 -19.97 -8.94
CA ARG A 180 4.86 -20.38 -9.11
C ARG A 180 5.15 -20.90 -10.51
N ALA A 181 4.26 -21.73 -11.07
CA ALA A 181 4.42 -22.25 -12.42
C ALA A 181 4.40 -21.13 -13.48
N TYR A 182 3.57 -20.11 -13.29
CA TYR A 182 3.54 -18.92 -14.14
C TYR A 182 4.83 -18.09 -14.04
N ALA A 183 5.29 -17.79 -12.82
CA ALA A 183 6.54 -17.07 -12.60
C ALA A 183 7.76 -17.79 -13.19
N VAL A 184 7.84 -19.12 -13.04
CA VAL A 184 8.91 -19.94 -13.65
C VAL A 184 8.83 -19.90 -15.18
N ALA A 185 7.63 -19.97 -15.76
CA ALA A 185 7.46 -19.86 -17.20
C ALA A 185 7.94 -18.50 -17.73
N LEU A 186 7.58 -17.41 -17.05
CA LEU A 186 8.03 -16.07 -17.40
C LEU A 186 9.54 -15.89 -17.23
N ALA A 187 10.15 -16.45 -16.18
CA ALA A 187 11.61 -16.43 -16.01
C ALA A 187 12.34 -17.10 -17.18
N ALA A 188 11.78 -18.17 -17.75
CA ALA A 188 12.32 -18.78 -18.96
C ALA A 188 12.18 -17.85 -20.19
N LEU A 189 11.08 -17.10 -20.29
CA LEU A 189 10.88 -16.13 -21.36
C LEU A 189 11.79 -14.91 -21.24
N VAL A 190 12.08 -14.42 -20.03
CA VAL A 190 13.08 -13.36 -19.81
C VAL A 190 14.44 -13.77 -20.38
N LYS A 191 14.83 -15.03 -20.22
CA LYS A 191 16.07 -15.58 -20.82
C LYS A 191 16.00 -15.70 -22.33
N LYS A 192 14.85 -16.07 -22.89
CA LYS A 192 14.64 -16.23 -24.35
C LYS A 192 14.55 -14.86 -25.06
N TYR A 193 13.97 -13.86 -24.40
CA TYR A 193 13.71 -12.52 -24.92
C TYR A 193 14.28 -11.43 -23.99
N PRO A 194 15.60 -11.36 -23.80
CA PRO A 194 16.20 -10.48 -22.78
C PRO A 194 15.98 -8.98 -23.01
N GLY A 195 15.67 -8.57 -24.25
CA GLY A 195 15.35 -7.19 -24.60
C GLY A 195 13.85 -6.83 -24.55
N ASP A 196 12.97 -7.75 -24.17
CA ASP A 196 11.53 -7.48 -24.06
C ASP A 196 11.19 -7.00 -22.64
N ALA A 197 10.95 -5.69 -22.52
CA ALA A 197 10.67 -5.05 -21.24
C ALA A 197 9.39 -5.55 -20.59
N ASP A 198 8.35 -5.84 -21.37
CA ASP A 198 7.05 -6.31 -20.87
C ASP A 198 7.14 -7.75 -20.35
N ILE A 199 7.87 -8.64 -21.01
CA ILE A 199 8.11 -10.00 -20.47
C ILE A 199 8.81 -9.94 -19.11
N LYS A 200 9.78 -9.04 -18.96
CA LYS A 200 10.48 -8.81 -17.68
C LYS A 200 9.55 -8.16 -16.64
N ALA A 201 8.74 -7.18 -17.02
CA ALA A 201 7.76 -6.58 -16.13
C ALA A 201 6.70 -7.60 -15.64
N LEU A 202 6.21 -8.47 -16.53
CA LEU A 202 5.29 -9.56 -16.17
C LEU A 202 5.94 -10.57 -15.23
N TYR A 203 7.23 -10.86 -15.40
CA TYR A 203 7.99 -11.67 -14.46
C TYR A 203 8.05 -11.01 -13.08
N VAL A 204 8.37 -9.72 -13.01
CA VAL A 204 8.37 -8.96 -11.75
C VAL A 204 7.00 -9.02 -11.06
N ASP A 205 5.92 -8.73 -11.79
CA ASP A 205 4.53 -8.83 -11.27
C ASP A 205 4.21 -10.22 -10.73
N ALA A 206 4.60 -11.28 -11.46
CA ALA A 206 4.36 -12.65 -11.05
C ALA A 206 5.10 -13.03 -9.75
N VAL A 207 6.35 -12.60 -9.58
CA VAL A 207 7.11 -12.85 -8.34
C VAL A 207 6.58 -11.97 -7.21
N MET A 208 6.23 -10.71 -7.46
CA MET A 208 5.61 -9.83 -6.47
C MET A 208 4.33 -10.44 -5.90
N LEU A 209 3.48 -11.03 -6.76
CA LEU A 209 2.28 -11.75 -6.34
C LEU A 209 2.57 -12.94 -5.40
N GLU A 210 3.69 -13.64 -5.59
CA GLU A 210 4.08 -14.74 -4.69
C GLU A 210 4.55 -14.25 -3.31
N HIS A 211 4.98 -13.00 -3.23
CA HIS A 211 5.61 -12.39 -2.07
C HIS A 211 4.92 -11.07 -1.66
N SER A 212 3.58 -11.01 -1.77
CA SER A 212 2.81 -9.79 -1.50
C SER A 212 3.16 -9.16 -0.16
N TRP A 213 3.62 -7.90 -0.19
CA TRP A 213 4.04 -7.11 0.98
C TRP A 213 5.22 -7.67 1.80
N ASP A 214 5.96 -8.66 1.28
CA ASP A 214 7.07 -9.31 1.99
C ASP A 214 8.40 -9.10 1.25
N PHE A 215 8.90 -7.87 1.18
CA PHE A 215 10.17 -7.55 0.48
C PHE A 215 11.31 -7.15 1.43
N TRP A 216 10.98 -6.69 2.63
CA TRP A 216 11.98 -6.20 3.59
C TRP A 216 11.66 -6.76 4.98
N ASN A 217 12.70 -7.10 5.73
CA ASN A 217 12.58 -7.35 7.16
C ASN A 217 12.44 -6.03 7.92
N ASN A 218 11.91 -6.08 9.15
CA ASN A 218 11.75 -4.87 9.98
C ASN A 218 13.07 -4.15 10.30
N ASP A 219 14.22 -4.82 10.19
CA ASP A 219 15.55 -4.22 10.36
C ASP A 219 16.08 -3.52 9.08
N GLY A 220 15.32 -3.56 7.99
CA GLY A 220 15.68 -2.96 6.70
C GLY A 220 16.50 -3.86 5.79
N THR A 221 16.77 -5.11 6.15
CA THR A 221 17.45 -6.06 5.26
C THR A 221 16.47 -6.60 4.21
N PRO A 222 16.90 -6.75 2.93
CA PRO A 222 16.03 -7.25 1.88
C PRO A 222 15.79 -8.75 2.02
N LYS A 223 14.61 -9.23 1.58
CA LYS A 223 14.36 -10.65 1.38
C LYS A 223 15.12 -11.17 0.16
N ALA A 224 15.29 -12.49 0.09
CA ALA A 224 16.11 -13.15 -0.93
C ALA A 224 15.69 -12.83 -2.38
N TRP A 225 14.40 -12.58 -2.62
CA TRP A 225 13.84 -12.25 -3.94
C TRP A 225 13.88 -10.75 -4.27
N THR A 226 14.13 -9.86 -3.30
CA THR A 226 13.81 -8.43 -3.47
C THR A 226 14.76 -7.69 -4.41
N MET A 227 16.07 -7.90 -4.25
CA MET A 227 17.05 -7.12 -5.02
C MET A 227 17.08 -7.50 -6.50
N GLU A 228 16.74 -8.75 -6.85
CA GLU A 228 16.60 -9.18 -8.25
C GLU A 228 15.48 -8.38 -8.95
N LEU A 229 14.29 -8.31 -8.34
CA LEU A 229 13.15 -7.58 -8.88
C LEU A 229 13.41 -6.07 -8.99
N VAL A 230 14.06 -5.49 -7.97
CA VAL A 230 14.44 -4.06 -8.00
C VAL A 230 15.39 -3.78 -9.16
N ASN A 231 16.37 -4.66 -9.40
CA ASN A 231 17.32 -4.52 -10.50
C ASN A 231 16.65 -4.71 -11.87
N ASP A 232 15.70 -5.65 -11.98
CA ASP A 232 14.90 -5.84 -13.20
C ASP A 232 14.10 -4.58 -13.55
N CYS A 233 13.47 -3.93 -12.55
CA CYS A 233 12.82 -2.63 -12.75
C CYS A 233 13.82 -1.54 -13.16
N ASP A 234 14.98 -1.45 -12.51
CA ASP A 234 16.03 -0.48 -12.85
C ASP A 234 16.50 -0.65 -14.31
N GLU A 235 16.65 -1.89 -14.78
CA GLU A 235 17.05 -2.18 -16.16
C GLU A 235 15.97 -1.76 -17.17
N ILE A 236 14.70 -2.07 -16.89
CA ILE A 236 13.58 -1.62 -17.73
C ILE A 236 13.55 -0.10 -17.81
N LEU A 237 13.62 0.59 -16.67
CA LEU A 237 13.51 2.06 -16.61
C LEU A 237 14.71 2.76 -17.25
N LYS A 238 15.87 2.13 -17.29
CA LYS A 238 17.02 2.65 -18.04
C LYS A 238 16.76 2.70 -19.55
N ALA A 239 16.07 1.72 -20.11
CA ALA A 239 15.74 1.66 -21.53
C ALA A 239 14.41 2.37 -21.87
N HIS A 240 13.46 2.32 -20.94
CA HIS A 240 12.09 2.82 -21.07
C HIS A 240 11.72 3.61 -19.81
N PRO A 241 12.15 4.88 -19.68
CA PRO A 241 11.98 5.67 -18.45
C PRO A 241 10.53 5.88 -18.02
N GLU A 242 9.59 5.77 -18.95
CA GLU A 242 8.15 5.94 -18.71
C GLU A 242 7.39 4.60 -18.74
N HIS A 243 8.08 3.46 -18.62
CA HIS A 243 7.41 2.16 -18.61
C HIS A 243 6.50 2.03 -17.37
N PRO A 244 5.17 1.94 -17.54
CA PRO A 244 4.21 2.09 -16.44
C PRO A 244 4.36 0.99 -15.38
N ALA A 245 4.55 -0.25 -15.81
CA ALA A 245 4.75 -1.38 -14.89
C ALA A 245 6.00 -1.23 -14.03
N ALA A 246 7.17 -0.96 -14.61
CA ALA A 246 8.42 -0.85 -13.85
C ALA A 246 8.44 0.35 -12.90
N LEU A 247 7.84 1.48 -13.30
CA LEU A 247 7.63 2.64 -12.43
C LEU A 247 6.79 2.26 -11.21
N HIS A 248 5.63 1.62 -11.45
CA HIS A 248 4.70 1.20 -10.42
C HIS A 248 5.31 0.14 -9.49
N TYR A 249 5.85 -0.95 -10.05
CA TYR A 249 6.37 -2.08 -9.29
C TYR A 249 7.58 -1.68 -8.43
N GLN A 250 8.45 -0.80 -8.93
CA GLN A 250 9.58 -0.34 -8.12
C GLN A 250 9.11 0.42 -6.87
N ILE A 251 8.03 1.21 -6.95
CA ILE A 251 7.46 1.91 -5.78
C ILE A 251 7.08 0.88 -4.70
N HIS A 252 6.32 -0.16 -5.05
CA HIS A 252 5.96 -1.23 -4.12
C HIS A 252 7.15 -2.04 -3.61
N LEU A 253 8.15 -2.29 -4.45
CA LEU A 253 9.33 -3.07 -4.06
C LEU A 253 10.20 -2.34 -3.04
N VAL A 254 10.19 -1.00 -2.99
CA VAL A 254 11.11 -0.22 -2.13
C VAL A 254 10.42 0.56 -1.01
N GLU A 255 9.09 0.67 -0.99
CA GLU A 255 8.37 1.50 0.00
C GLU A 255 8.61 1.12 1.46
N ALA A 256 8.75 -0.18 1.74
CA ALA A 256 9.01 -0.71 3.07
C ALA A 256 10.50 -0.65 3.47
N SER A 257 11.39 -0.28 2.55
CA SER A 257 12.83 -0.22 2.81
C SER A 257 13.22 0.96 3.71
N LEU A 258 14.49 0.98 4.13
CA LEU A 258 15.13 2.16 4.75
C LEU A 258 15.56 3.22 3.73
N HIS A 259 15.39 2.95 2.43
CA HIS A 259 15.75 3.84 1.32
C HIS A 259 14.55 4.11 0.39
N PRO A 260 13.39 4.54 0.91
CA PRO A 260 12.21 4.79 0.09
C PRO A 260 12.43 5.93 -0.91
N GLU A 261 13.44 6.78 -0.74
CA GLU A 261 13.81 7.84 -1.69
C GLU A 261 14.20 7.30 -3.07
N LYS A 262 14.58 6.01 -3.17
CA LYS A 262 15.01 5.38 -4.44
C LYS A 262 13.95 5.50 -5.54
N ALA A 263 12.67 5.36 -5.20
CA ALA A 263 11.56 5.45 -6.16
C ALA A 263 10.81 6.81 -6.11
N LEU A 264 11.34 7.83 -5.42
CA LEU A 264 10.67 9.13 -5.33
C LEU A 264 10.56 9.83 -6.69
N HIS A 265 11.59 9.72 -7.53
CA HIS A 265 11.52 10.22 -8.91
C HIS A 265 10.47 9.46 -9.73
N ASN A 266 10.44 8.13 -9.60
CA ASN A 266 9.48 7.29 -10.31
C ASN A 266 8.03 7.61 -9.92
N ALA A 267 7.78 7.92 -8.65
CA ALA A 267 6.47 8.40 -8.19
C ALA A 267 6.02 9.68 -8.92
N ASP A 268 6.93 10.62 -9.16
CA ASP A 268 6.63 11.83 -9.93
C ASP A 268 6.40 11.54 -11.42
N VAL A 269 7.18 10.63 -12.01
CA VAL A 269 7.04 10.22 -13.42
C VAL A 269 5.74 9.44 -13.65
N LEU A 270 5.42 8.48 -12.78
CA LEU A 270 4.26 7.58 -12.93
C LEU A 270 2.94 8.35 -13.02
N LYS A 271 2.70 9.25 -12.06
CA LYS A 271 1.47 10.06 -12.04
C LYS A 271 1.36 10.98 -13.25
N ALA A 272 2.48 11.39 -13.85
CA ALA A 272 2.50 12.23 -15.05
C ALA A 272 2.30 11.40 -16.32
N ALA A 273 2.83 10.18 -16.36
CA ALA A 273 2.68 9.25 -17.47
C ALA A 273 1.24 8.71 -17.59
N MET A 274 0.54 8.54 -16.47
CA MET A 274 -0.82 7.97 -16.42
C MET A 274 -1.78 8.86 -15.61
N PRO A 275 -2.01 10.12 -16.02
CA PRO A 275 -2.70 11.11 -15.19
C PRO A 275 -4.20 10.88 -15.05
N GLY A 276 -4.79 10.00 -15.86
CA GLY A 276 -6.21 9.65 -15.79
C GLY A 276 -6.50 8.45 -14.87
N VAL A 277 -5.47 7.68 -14.49
CA VAL A 277 -5.65 6.42 -13.77
C VAL A 277 -5.46 6.65 -12.27
N SER A 278 -6.56 6.58 -11.51
CA SER A 278 -6.60 6.95 -10.09
C SER A 278 -5.54 6.23 -9.25
N HIS A 279 -5.35 4.93 -9.45
CA HIS A 279 -4.34 4.16 -8.74
C HIS A 279 -2.92 4.65 -9.03
N MET A 280 -2.58 4.91 -10.30
CA MET A 280 -1.25 5.38 -10.68
C MET A 280 -0.92 6.78 -10.16
N VAL A 281 -1.92 7.64 -10.04
CA VAL A 281 -1.76 8.95 -9.37
C VAL A 281 -1.57 8.77 -7.86
N HIS A 282 -2.37 7.90 -7.25
CA HIS A 282 -2.27 7.57 -5.83
C HIS A 282 -0.90 6.93 -5.47
N MET A 283 -0.31 6.11 -6.33
CA MET A 283 0.98 5.45 -6.09
C MET A 283 2.10 6.43 -5.71
N ALA A 284 2.03 7.70 -6.14
CA ALA A 284 2.97 8.72 -5.71
C ALA A 284 2.94 8.97 -4.20
N SER A 285 1.76 8.81 -3.56
CA SER A 285 1.55 8.92 -2.13
C SER A 285 2.39 7.94 -1.32
N HIS A 286 2.58 6.71 -1.81
CA HIS A 286 3.43 5.71 -1.15
C HIS A 286 4.83 6.28 -0.90
N MET A 287 5.42 6.94 -1.90
CA MET A 287 6.75 7.56 -1.75
C MET A 287 6.70 8.86 -0.97
N TYR A 288 5.69 9.70 -1.19
CA TYR A 288 5.59 10.98 -0.50
C TYR A 288 5.44 10.82 1.01
N GLN A 289 4.59 9.91 1.49
CA GLN A 289 4.40 9.71 2.92
C GLN A 289 5.65 9.12 3.60
N ARG A 290 6.40 8.25 2.90
CA ARG A 290 7.63 7.64 3.41
C ARG A 290 8.78 8.64 3.50
N ASN A 291 8.75 9.68 2.67
CA ASN A 291 9.75 10.75 2.61
C ASN A 291 9.31 12.07 3.29
N GLY A 292 8.21 12.05 4.05
CA GLY A 292 7.72 13.23 4.80
C GLY A 292 7.15 14.34 3.93
N LEU A 293 6.86 14.06 2.65
CA LEU A 293 6.24 14.98 1.69
C LEU A 293 4.71 14.93 1.81
N TYR A 294 4.21 14.99 3.05
CA TYR A 294 2.81 14.70 3.36
C TYR A 294 1.81 15.61 2.61
N ALA A 295 2.10 16.90 2.44
CA ALA A 295 1.22 17.80 1.68
C ALA A 295 1.04 17.33 0.22
N LYS A 296 2.11 16.86 -0.44
CA LYS A 296 1.99 16.26 -1.79
C LYS A 296 1.15 14.97 -1.76
N GLY A 297 1.25 14.20 -0.67
CA GLY A 297 0.42 13.01 -0.43
C GLY A 297 -1.07 13.36 -0.35
N VAL A 298 -1.43 14.46 0.31
CA VAL A 298 -2.81 14.97 0.32
C VAL A 298 -3.29 15.28 -1.10
N ASP A 299 -2.49 16.03 -1.86
CA ASP A 299 -2.85 16.47 -3.21
C ASP A 299 -3.14 15.28 -4.15
N VAL A 300 -2.25 14.28 -4.18
CA VAL A 300 -2.41 13.14 -5.10
C VAL A 300 -3.53 12.20 -4.70
N ASN A 301 -3.82 12.04 -3.40
CA ASN A 301 -4.96 11.23 -2.95
C ASN A 301 -6.30 11.91 -3.27
N GLN A 302 -6.37 13.24 -3.13
CA GLN A 302 -7.55 14.00 -3.55
C GLN A 302 -7.75 13.89 -5.08
N ALA A 303 -6.67 14.03 -5.85
CA ALA A 303 -6.72 13.88 -7.31
C ALA A 303 -7.17 12.46 -7.72
N ALA A 304 -6.60 11.42 -7.10
CA ALA A 304 -6.99 10.03 -7.35
C ALA A 304 -8.48 9.78 -7.07
N GLY A 305 -9.03 10.36 -6.00
CA GLY A 305 -10.46 10.26 -5.71
C GLY A 305 -11.35 10.89 -6.78
N ALA A 306 -10.97 12.05 -7.29
CA ALA A 306 -11.69 12.71 -8.39
C ALA A 306 -11.65 11.87 -9.67
N LEU A 307 -10.48 11.34 -10.05
CA LEU A 307 -10.29 10.50 -11.23
C LEU A 307 -11.11 9.20 -11.17
N GLN A 308 -11.19 8.56 -10.00
CA GLN A 308 -12.00 7.37 -9.81
C GLN A 308 -13.48 7.63 -10.10
N THR A 309 -13.96 8.81 -9.71
CA THR A 309 -15.35 9.24 -9.95
C THR A 309 -15.60 9.51 -11.42
N GLU A 310 -14.63 10.12 -12.12
CA GLU A 310 -14.71 10.38 -13.56
C GLU A 310 -14.85 9.09 -14.38
N TYR A 311 -14.03 8.07 -14.09
CA TYR A 311 -14.11 6.79 -14.79
C TYR A 311 -15.43 6.05 -14.50
N ASP A 312 -15.93 6.09 -13.26
CA ASP A 312 -17.21 5.46 -12.90
C ASP A 312 -18.39 6.10 -13.67
N VAL A 313 -18.37 7.42 -13.84
CA VAL A 313 -19.36 8.16 -14.64
C VAL A 313 -19.22 7.88 -16.14
N MET A 314 -18.00 7.75 -16.66
CA MET A 314 -17.75 7.51 -18.08
C MET A 314 -18.11 6.09 -18.51
N ALA A 315 -17.94 5.11 -17.63
CA ALA A 315 -18.15 3.69 -17.92
C ALA A 315 -19.11 3.02 -16.91
N PRO A 316 -20.38 3.46 -16.83
CA PRO A 316 -21.32 2.99 -15.81
C PRO A 316 -21.65 1.49 -15.97
N ASN A 317 -21.44 0.91 -17.16
CA ASN A 317 -21.57 -0.52 -17.40
C ASN A 317 -20.55 -1.36 -16.62
N LEU A 318 -19.42 -0.77 -16.20
CA LEU A 318 -18.36 -1.46 -15.46
C LEU A 318 -18.61 -1.50 -13.95
N LYS A 319 -19.47 -0.61 -13.41
CA LYS A 319 -19.83 -0.54 -11.98
C LYS A 319 -18.60 -0.45 -11.07
N LEU A 320 -17.71 0.49 -11.34
CA LEU A 320 -16.41 0.61 -10.64
C LEU A 320 -16.63 0.99 -9.17
N GLY A 321 -17.63 1.83 -8.90
CA GLY A 321 -18.06 2.23 -7.57
C GLY A 321 -17.03 3.05 -6.81
N VAL A 322 -17.31 3.29 -5.53
CA VAL A 322 -16.55 4.21 -4.67
C VAL A 322 -15.57 3.52 -3.73
N PHE A 323 -15.33 2.20 -3.90
CA PHE A 323 -14.57 1.44 -2.92
C PHE A 323 -13.14 1.95 -2.74
N SER A 324 -12.45 2.28 -3.84
CA SER A 324 -11.08 2.84 -3.80
C SER A 324 -11.02 4.22 -3.13
N LEU A 325 -12.12 4.99 -3.11
CA LEU A 325 -12.18 6.26 -2.38
C LEU A 325 -11.92 6.06 -0.89
N THR A 326 -12.33 4.91 -0.33
CA THR A 326 -12.05 4.61 1.08
C THR A 326 -10.55 4.56 1.36
N HIS A 327 -9.77 3.98 0.44
CA HIS A 327 -8.33 3.89 0.56
C HIS A 327 -7.66 5.25 0.36
N PHE A 328 -8.01 5.97 -0.70
CA PHE A 328 -7.43 7.29 -1.00
C PHE A 328 -7.71 8.29 0.12
N ASN A 329 -8.93 8.32 0.66
CA ASN A 329 -9.25 9.18 1.80
C ASN A 329 -8.51 8.75 3.07
N ALA A 330 -8.28 7.46 3.29
CA ALA A 330 -7.51 7.00 4.44
C ALA A 330 -6.03 7.46 4.38
N VAL A 331 -5.37 7.24 3.25
CA VAL A 331 -3.96 7.64 3.06
C VAL A 331 -3.83 9.17 3.00
N GLY A 332 -4.77 9.86 2.36
CA GLY A 332 -4.84 11.32 2.35
C GLY A 332 -5.05 11.90 3.75
N SER A 333 -5.90 11.29 4.59
CA SER A 333 -6.08 11.67 5.99
C SER A 333 -4.81 11.46 6.81
N PHE A 334 -4.12 10.33 6.62
CA PHE A 334 -2.83 10.05 7.24
C PHE A 334 -1.77 11.10 6.86
N CYS A 335 -1.72 11.48 5.59
CA CYS A 335 -0.83 12.54 5.11
C CYS A 335 -1.22 13.88 5.74
N ALA A 336 -2.48 14.29 5.66
CA ALA A 336 -2.95 15.57 6.18
C ALA A 336 -2.66 15.73 7.68
N MET A 337 -2.94 14.70 8.49
CA MET A 337 -2.64 14.77 9.93
C MET A 337 -1.13 14.86 10.20
N ASN A 338 -0.28 14.19 9.41
CA ASN A 338 1.17 14.26 9.58
C ASN A 338 1.79 15.55 9.02
N ALA A 339 1.10 16.24 8.09
CA ALA A 339 1.39 17.61 7.67
C ALA A 339 0.84 18.68 8.63
N ASN A 340 0.11 18.29 9.69
CA ASN A 340 -0.66 19.19 10.56
C ASN A 340 -1.66 20.09 9.81
N MET A 341 -2.27 19.55 8.75
CA MET A 341 -3.34 20.17 7.97
C MET A 341 -4.71 19.75 8.55
N TYR A 342 -5.00 20.16 9.77
CA TYR A 342 -6.19 19.74 10.54
C TYR A 342 -7.50 19.88 9.74
N LYS A 343 -7.73 21.01 9.08
CA LYS A 343 -8.96 21.25 8.31
C LYS A 343 -9.11 20.25 7.17
N LYS A 344 -8.03 20.06 6.41
CA LYS A 344 -8.04 19.16 5.25
C LYS A 344 -8.11 17.70 5.67
N GLY A 345 -7.41 17.33 6.73
CA GLY A 345 -7.49 15.98 7.32
C GLY A 345 -8.90 15.69 7.85
N GLY A 346 -9.54 16.66 8.50
CA GLY A 346 -10.92 16.53 8.98
C GLY A 346 -11.93 16.32 7.85
N GLU A 347 -11.76 17.04 6.73
CA GLU A 347 -12.58 16.86 5.52
C GLU A 347 -12.47 15.42 4.97
N MET A 348 -11.24 14.96 4.69
CA MET A 348 -11.01 13.63 4.11
C MET A 348 -11.41 12.49 5.06
N ALA A 349 -11.07 12.62 6.36
CA ALA A 349 -11.42 11.63 7.36
C ALA A 349 -12.94 11.60 7.61
N GLY A 350 -13.61 12.75 7.55
CA GLY A 350 -15.06 12.86 7.67
C GLY A 350 -15.79 12.21 6.48
N GLN A 351 -15.31 12.44 5.25
CA GLN A 351 -15.84 11.76 4.05
C GLN A 351 -15.68 10.24 4.16
N LEU A 352 -14.50 9.76 4.57
CA LEU A 352 -14.26 8.34 4.81
C LEU A 352 -15.20 7.77 5.88
N HIS A 353 -15.30 8.44 7.02
CA HIS A 353 -16.21 8.03 8.09
C HIS A 353 -17.65 7.92 7.59
N HIS A 354 -18.13 8.88 6.80
CA HIS A 354 -19.47 8.85 6.21
C HIS A 354 -19.67 7.65 5.29
N ILE A 355 -18.74 7.40 4.36
CA ILE A 355 -18.79 6.24 3.45
C ILE A 355 -18.81 4.92 4.24
N LEU A 356 -18.02 4.81 5.31
CA LEU A 356 -17.98 3.61 6.14
C LEU A 356 -19.27 3.42 6.95
N ALA A 357 -19.86 4.50 7.46
CA ALA A 357 -21.10 4.46 8.24
C ALA A 357 -22.35 4.18 7.39
N THR A 358 -22.32 4.48 6.09
CA THR A 358 -23.47 4.38 5.18
C THR A 358 -23.31 3.20 4.22
N ASP A 359 -22.37 3.28 3.28
CA ASP A 359 -22.20 2.31 2.20
C ASP A 359 -21.54 1.00 2.64
N TYR A 360 -20.70 1.05 3.68
CA TYR A 360 -19.93 -0.10 4.14
C TYR A 360 -20.15 -0.48 5.61
N LYS A 361 -21.31 -0.13 6.19
CA LYS A 361 -21.63 -0.40 7.60
C LYS A 361 -21.42 -1.88 7.98
N ALA A 362 -21.85 -2.80 7.13
CA ALA A 362 -21.69 -4.24 7.36
C ALA A 362 -20.23 -4.70 7.48
N ARG A 363 -19.27 -3.92 6.95
CA ARG A 363 -17.84 -4.21 7.00
C ARG A 363 -17.17 -3.71 8.29
N LEU A 364 -17.86 -2.92 9.12
CA LEU A 364 -17.35 -2.46 10.42
C LEU A 364 -17.17 -3.61 11.44
N SER A 365 -17.64 -4.82 11.13
CA SER A 365 -17.24 -6.04 11.86
C SER A 365 -15.73 -6.34 11.76
N ASN A 366 -15.04 -5.83 10.74
CA ASN A 366 -13.59 -5.93 10.59
C ASN A 366 -12.88 -4.81 11.35
N THR A 367 -11.87 -5.16 12.17
CA THR A 367 -11.11 -4.19 12.98
C THR A 367 -10.36 -3.15 12.14
N PHE A 368 -9.93 -3.47 10.92
CA PHE A 368 -9.30 -2.47 10.05
C PHE A 368 -10.29 -1.40 9.60
N PHE A 369 -11.54 -1.79 9.30
CA PHE A 369 -12.60 -0.83 8.97
C PHE A 369 -12.96 0.04 10.19
N GLN A 370 -12.95 -0.53 11.40
CA GLN A 370 -13.11 0.26 12.63
C GLN A 370 -11.98 1.26 12.85
N TYR A 371 -10.73 0.90 12.54
CA TYR A 371 -9.61 1.86 12.57
C TYR A 371 -9.83 3.04 11.63
N LEU A 372 -10.19 2.76 10.37
CA LEU A 372 -10.44 3.80 9.39
C LEU A 372 -11.63 4.70 9.76
N TYR A 373 -12.68 4.10 10.34
CA TYR A 373 -13.82 4.80 10.90
C TYR A 373 -13.42 5.82 11.98
N MET A 374 -12.31 5.57 12.68
CA MET A 374 -11.76 6.42 13.75
C MET A 374 -10.69 7.42 13.28
N LEU A 375 -10.41 7.56 11.97
CA LEU A 375 -9.45 8.57 11.50
C LEU A 375 -9.79 10.04 11.84
N PRO A 376 -11.08 10.47 11.98
CA PRO A 376 -11.39 11.80 12.49
C PRO A 376 -10.80 12.05 13.90
N MET A 377 -10.91 11.05 14.79
CA MET A 377 -10.34 11.07 16.14
C MET A 377 -8.84 11.28 16.10
N PHE A 378 -8.12 10.47 15.31
CA PHE A 378 -6.66 10.59 15.17
C PHE A 378 -6.23 11.94 14.58
N THR A 379 -6.99 12.49 13.63
CA THR A 379 -6.71 13.80 13.04
C THR A 379 -6.80 14.91 14.09
N ALA A 380 -7.82 14.87 14.95
CA ALA A 380 -7.99 15.82 16.05
C ALA A 380 -6.94 15.65 17.15
N ILE A 381 -6.61 14.41 17.54
CA ILE A 381 -5.52 14.10 18.48
C ILE A 381 -4.20 14.67 17.96
N ARG A 382 -3.88 14.41 16.69
CA ARG A 382 -2.59 14.79 16.08
C ARG A 382 -2.37 16.30 16.08
N SER A 383 -3.46 17.06 15.94
CA SER A 383 -3.46 18.52 15.90
C SER A 383 -3.80 19.18 17.25
N GLY A 384 -3.83 18.40 18.34
CA GLY A 384 -4.06 18.90 19.69
C GLY A 384 -5.46 19.47 19.96
N LYS A 385 -6.49 19.08 19.20
CA LYS A 385 -7.85 19.61 19.32
C LYS A 385 -8.66 18.86 20.38
N TRP A 386 -8.29 19.01 21.65
CA TRP A 386 -8.76 18.19 22.78
C TRP A 386 -10.25 18.32 23.08
N GLU A 387 -10.79 19.53 22.99
CA GLU A 387 -12.22 19.78 23.16
C GLU A 387 -13.03 19.07 22.08
N ALA A 388 -12.54 19.10 20.84
CA ALA A 388 -13.17 18.39 19.72
C ALA A 388 -13.11 16.88 19.93
N VAL A 389 -11.97 16.32 20.34
CA VAL A 389 -11.81 14.90 20.70
C VAL A 389 -12.81 14.49 21.78
N ASN A 390 -12.91 15.27 22.85
CA ASN A 390 -13.80 14.96 23.98
C ASN A 390 -15.30 15.06 23.60
N ALA A 391 -15.64 15.88 22.60
CA ALA A 391 -16.99 16.06 22.10
C ALA A 391 -17.42 15.05 21.02
N MET A 392 -16.51 14.18 20.54
CA MET A 392 -16.87 13.19 19.53
C MET A 392 -17.87 12.17 20.07
N PRO A 393 -18.87 11.78 19.26
CA PRO A 393 -19.82 10.76 19.67
C PRO A 393 -19.11 9.43 19.90
N GLU A 394 -19.55 8.71 20.93
CA GLU A 394 -19.05 7.36 21.20
C GLU A 394 -19.47 6.40 20.06
N PRO A 395 -18.57 5.52 19.60
CA PRO A 395 -18.92 4.48 18.64
C PRO A 395 -19.97 3.49 19.19
N ASP A 396 -20.65 2.78 18.28
CA ASP A 396 -21.56 1.70 18.66
C ASP A 396 -20.82 0.64 19.52
N ALA A 397 -21.49 0.12 20.55
CA ALA A 397 -20.86 -0.72 21.58
C ALA A 397 -20.33 -2.07 21.07
N ASP A 398 -20.78 -2.54 19.89
CA ASP A 398 -20.29 -3.75 19.22
C ASP A 398 -19.02 -3.50 18.38
N LEU A 399 -18.64 -2.24 18.16
CA LEU A 399 -17.42 -1.85 17.48
C LEU A 399 -16.24 -1.77 18.47
N HIS A 400 -15.88 -2.93 19.05
CA HIS A 400 -14.93 -3.00 20.17
C HIS A 400 -13.58 -2.32 19.93
N TYR A 401 -13.01 -2.40 18.72
CA TYR A 401 -11.75 -1.72 18.41
C TYR A 401 -11.95 -0.22 18.19
N ALA A 402 -13.06 0.22 17.57
CA ALA A 402 -13.40 1.64 17.49
C ALA A 402 -13.56 2.24 18.90
N LEU A 403 -14.26 1.55 19.79
CA LEU A 403 -14.46 1.96 21.19
C LEU A 403 -13.13 2.00 21.97
N LEU A 404 -12.22 1.05 21.72
CA LEU A 404 -10.87 1.07 22.29
C LEU A 404 -10.11 2.35 21.87
N LEU A 405 -10.19 2.71 20.60
CA LEU A 405 -9.55 3.92 20.05
C LEU A 405 -10.25 5.21 20.53
N ASP A 406 -11.55 5.18 20.79
CA ASP A 406 -12.30 6.27 21.42
C ASP A 406 -11.82 6.50 22.87
N HIS A 407 -11.69 5.44 23.67
CA HIS A 407 -11.11 5.53 25.01
C HIS A 407 -9.66 6.03 25.00
N PHE A 408 -8.87 5.64 23.99
CA PHE A 408 -7.53 6.20 23.79
C PHE A 408 -7.58 7.72 23.58
N GLY A 409 -8.42 8.19 22.65
CA GLY A 409 -8.56 9.61 22.33
C GLY A 409 -9.10 10.43 23.50
N LYS A 410 -10.23 10.01 24.08
CA LYS A 410 -10.84 10.67 25.24
C LYS A 410 -9.92 10.64 26.45
N GLY A 411 -9.19 9.56 26.69
CA GLY A 411 -8.18 9.49 27.74
C GLY A 411 -7.07 10.53 27.58
N LEU A 412 -6.54 10.70 26.36
CA LEU A 412 -5.57 11.76 26.06
C LEU A 412 -6.18 13.15 26.26
N ALA A 413 -7.41 13.38 25.78
CA ALA A 413 -8.10 14.64 25.98
C ALA A 413 -8.30 14.97 27.47
N SER A 414 -8.76 14.00 28.28
CA SER A 414 -8.91 14.19 29.73
C SER A 414 -7.59 14.59 30.40
N ILE A 415 -6.46 14.00 30.01
CA ILE A 415 -5.13 14.40 30.52
C ILE A 415 -4.83 15.86 30.20
N LYS A 416 -5.12 16.29 28.96
CA LYS A 416 -4.82 17.65 28.47
C LYS A 416 -5.77 18.70 29.02
N LEU A 417 -6.99 18.28 29.37
CA LEU A 417 -7.99 19.07 30.07
C LEU A 417 -7.89 18.96 31.60
N HIS A 418 -6.77 18.41 32.11
CA HIS A 418 -6.42 18.32 33.52
C HIS A 418 -7.34 17.44 34.40
N ASP A 419 -8.09 16.51 33.78
CA ASP A 419 -8.88 15.50 34.49
C ASP A 419 -8.17 14.13 34.46
N THR A 420 -7.21 13.96 35.38
CA THR A 420 -6.47 12.69 35.51
C THR A 420 -7.33 11.53 36.02
N ALA A 421 -8.46 11.82 36.69
CA ALA A 421 -9.35 10.78 37.19
C ALA A 421 -10.14 10.16 36.03
N ALA A 422 -10.74 11.00 35.19
CA ALA A 422 -11.39 10.56 33.95
C ALA A 422 -10.40 9.83 33.03
N ALA A 423 -9.17 10.34 32.88
CA ALA A 423 -8.13 9.65 32.10
C ALA A 423 -7.83 8.23 32.63
N GLY A 424 -7.82 8.05 33.95
CA GLY A 424 -7.66 6.73 34.58
C GLY A 424 -8.81 5.77 34.26
N GLN A 425 -10.05 6.27 34.23
CA GLN A 425 -11.23 5.49 33.84
C GLN A 425 -11.16 5.07 32.36
N GLN A 426 -10.79 6.00 31.48
CA GLN A 426 -10.60 5.73 30.05
C GLN A 426 -9.52 4.66 29.82
N LEU A 427 -8.38 4.75 30.52
CA LEU A 427 -7.33 3.74 30.45
C LEU A 427 -7.79 2.36 30.95
N GLN A 428 -8.62 2.32 32.01
CA GLN A 428 -9.17 1.07 32.52
C GLN A 428 -10.13 0.43 31.50
N ALA A 429 -11.01 1.21 30.89
CA ALA A 429 -11.94 0.75 29.85
C ALA A 429 -11.18 0.21 28.63
N LEU A 430 -10.18 0.96 28.13
CA LEU A 430 -9.27 0.54 27.06
C LEU A 430 -8.61 -0.80 27.38
N LYS A 431 -8.03 -0.95 28.58
CA LYS A 431 -7.40 -2.21 29.03
C LYS A 431 -8.39 -3.38 29.14
N GLY A 432 -9.67 -3.10 29.41
CA GLY A 432 -10.74 -4.11 29.36
C GLY A 432 -10.91 -4.69 27.96
N LEU A 433 -10.96 -3.81 26.95
CA LEU A 433 -11.16 -4.18 25.54
C LEU A 433 -9.95 -4.90 24.91
N LEU A 434 -8.75 -4.78 25.48
CA LEU A 434 -7.58 -5.55 25.02
C LEU A 434 -7.77 -7.07 25.05
N LYS A 435 -8.76 -7.57 25.79
CA LYS A 435 -9.10 -9.00 25.89
C LYS A 435 -10.02 -9.47 24.78
N ASP A 436 -10.50 -8.57 23.93
CA ASP A 436 -11.45 -8.92 22.87
C ASP A 436 -10.84 -9.90 21.85
N SER A 437 -11.64 -10.90 21.48
CA SER A 437 -11.19 -12.01 20.64
C SER A 437 -10.98 -11.63 19.16
N SER A 438 -11.48 -10.48 18.71
CA SER A 438 -11.27 -9.98 17.34
C SER A 438 -9.91 -9.30 17.16
N LEU A 439 -9.32 -8.74 18.23
CA LEU A 439 -8.04 -8.02 18.17
C LEU A 439 -6.85 -8.87 17.69
N PRO A 440 -6.67 -10.14 18.09
CA PRO A 440 -5.57 -10.97 17.59
C PRO A 440 -5.80 -11.56 16.20
N VAL A 441 -6.95 -11.31 15.56
CA VAL A 441 -7.25 -11.84 14.22
C VAL A 441 -6.52 -11.01 13.17
N ARG A 442 -5.71 -11.68 12.33
CA ARG A 442 -4.94 -11.02 11.27
C ARG A 442 -5.74 -10.87 9.99
N ASN A 443 -5.58 -9.70 9.37
CA ASN A 443 -5.94 -9.45 7.98
C ASN A 443 -4.70 -9.75 7.11
N LEU A 444 -4.39 -11.02 6.86
CA LEU A 444 -3.19 -11.41 6.11
C LEU A 444 -3.08 -10.65 4.76
N PRO A 445 -1.87 -10.19 4.37
CA PRO A 445 -0.57 -10.41 5.02
C PRO A 445 -0.26 -9.46 6.19
N PHE A 446 -1.19 -8.61 6.61
CA PHE A 446 -0.94 -7.51 7.54
C PHE A 446 -1.09 -7.89 9.02
N ASN A 447 -0.89 -6.88 9.89
CA ASN A 447 -0.96 -7.02 11.33
C ASN A 447 -2.39 -7.30 11.81
N ALA A 448 -2.47 -7.85 13.02
CA ALA A 448 -3.71 -7.85 13.79
C ALA A 448 -3.85 -6.51 14.54
N ALA A 449 -5.08 -6.09 14.83
CA ALA A 449 -5.34 -4.85 15.56
C ALA A 449 -4.73 -4.84 16.98
N LEU A 450 -4.45 -6.01 17.56
CA LEU A 450 -3.86 -6.15 18.89
C LEU A 450 -2.54 -5.40 19.06
N GLY A 451 -1.68 -5.35 18.02
CA GLY A 451 -0.42 -4.61 18.08
C GLY A 451 -0.68 -3.11 18.30
N SER A 452 -1.46 -2.50 17.42
CA SER A 452 -1.90 -1.09 17.53
C SER A 452 -2.66 -0.80 18.82
N ALA A 453 -3.51 -1.72 19.29
CA ALA A 453 -4.21 -1.57 20.56
C ALA A 453 -3.27 -1.53 21.77
N LYS A 454 -2.20 -2.35 21.77
CA LYS A 454 -1.14 -2.32 22.80
C LYS A 454 -0.35 -1.02 22.76
N ILE A 455 -0.08 -0.47 21.57
CA ILE A 455 0.57 0.84 21.41
C ILE A 455 -0.30 1.93 22.04
N ALA A 456 -1.60 1.97 21.71
CA ALA A 456 -2.57 2.91 22.28
C ALA A 456 -2.58 2.87 23.82
N ALA A 457 -2.67 1.66 24.40
CA ALA A 457 -2.67 1.46 25.85
C ALA A 457 -1.39 1.97 26.51
N ALA A 458 -0.22 1.66 25.93
CA ALA A 458 1.08 2.04 26.48
C ALA A 458 1.34 3.56 26.35
N ILE A 459 0.88 4.19 25.26
CA ILE A 459 0.94 5.65 25.12
C ILE A 459 0.06 6.33 26.16
N LEU A 460 -1.20 5.94 26.29
CA LEU A 460 -2.12 6.55 27.25
C LEU A 460 -1.65 6.35 28.69
N GLU A 461 -1.16 5.16 29.04
CA GLU A 461 -0.56 4.90 30.35
C GLU A 461 0.69 5.77 30.61
N GLY A 462 1.56 5.92 29.61
CA GLY A 462 2.74 6.78 29.69
C GLY A 462 2.38 8.25 29.92
N GLU A 463 1.43 8.79 29.15
CA GLU A 463 0.93 10.17 29.33
C GLU A 463 0.28 10.35 30.72
N LEU A 464 -0.49 9.37 31.20
CA LEU A 464 -1.12 9.43 32.52
C LEU A 464 -0.09 9.43 33.65
N PHE A 465 0.93 8.57 33.58
CA PHE A 465 2.03 8.61 34.55
C PHE A 465 2.76 9.94 34.55
N ALA A 466 3.00 10.53 33.37
CA ALA A 466 3.65 11.83 33.29
C ALA A 466 2.79 12.94 33.92
N ALA A 467 1.48 12.93 33.70
CA ALA A 467 0.53 13.86 34.32
C ALA A 467 0.48 13.71 35.86
N GLN A 468 0.76 12.50 36.37
CA GLN A 468 0.89 12.22 37.80
C GLN A 468 2.30 12.50 38.36
N GLY A 469 3.22 13.08 37.58
CA GLY A 469 4.60 13.34 37.97
C GLY A 469 5.52 12.10 38.01
N ARG A 470 5.04 10.94 37.59
CA ARG A 470 5.76 9.65 37.61
C ARG A 470 6.58 9.46 36.33
N MET A 471 7.55 10.35 36.11
CA MET A 471 8.29 10.45 34.83
C MET A 471 9.08 9.19 34.45
N ASP A 472 9.68 8.47 35.41
CA ASP A 472 10.38 7.22 35.10
C ASP A 472 9.43 6.11 34.63
N ALA A 473 8.23 6.03 35.24
CA ALA A 473 7.20 5.09 34.82
C ALA A 473 6.63 5.46 33.44
N ALA A 474 6.44 6.76 33.18
CA ALA A 474 6.06 7.27 31.87
C ALA A 474 7.05 6.85 30.79
N ARG A 475 8.36 7.08 31.01
CA ARG A 475 9.43 6.66 30.10
C ARG A 475 9.40 5.15 29.83
N GLN A 476 9.20 4.32 30.86
CA GLN A 476 9.14 2.87 30.69
C GLN A 476 7.92 2.44 29.85
N SER A 477 6.75 3.01 30.08
CA SER A 477 5.55 2.68 29.30
C SER A 477 5.69 3.12 27.84
N LEU A 478 6.23 4.32 27.58
CA LEU A 478 6.48 4.80 26.22
C LEU A 478 7.56 3.99 25.49
N LYS A 479 8.58 3.46 26.18
CA LYS A 479 9.52 2.50 25.58
C LYS A 479 8.82 1.21 25.16
N LYS A 480 7.85 0.71 25.92
CA LYS A 480 7.05 -0.46 25.52
C LYS A 480 6.21 -0.15 24.28
N ALA A 481 5.62 1.04 24.20
CA ALA A 481 4.89 1.47 23.02
C ALA A 481 5.78 1.45 21.76
N VAL A 482 7.02 1.92 21.86
CA VAL A 482 8.01 1.84 20.76
C VAL A 482 8.31 0.40 20.37
N VAL A 483 8.52 -0.51 21.33
CA VAL A 483 8.75 -1.93 21.04
C VAL A 483 7.57 -2.54 20.28
N TYR A 484 6.33 -2.29 20.73
CA TYR A 484 5.14 -2.78 20.03
C TYR A 484 4.99 -2.19 18.62
N GLU A 485 5.40 -0.94 18.41
CA GLU A 485 5.40 -0.30 17.08
C GLU A 485 6.45 -0.90 16.16
N ASP A 486 7.67 -1.14 16.66
CA ASP A 486 8.77 -1.75 15.88
C ASP A 486 8.49 -3.22 15.47
N GLU A 487 7.56 -3.90 16.17
CA GLU A 487 7.09 -5.25 15.83
C GLU A 487 6.05 -5.29 14.69
N LEU A 488 5.45 -4.14 14.33
CA LEU A 488 4.45 -4.10 13.26
C LEU A 488 5.10 -4.31 11.89
N ILE A 489 4.44 -5.11 11.07
CA ILE A 489 4.76 -5.24 9.63
C ILE A 489 4.35 -3.95 8.93
N TYR A 490 5.13 -3.54 7.93
CA TYR A 490 4.81 -2.39 7.09
C TYR A 490 3.47 -2.55 6.35
N ARG A 491 2.72 -1.45 6.23
CA ARG A 491 1.44 -1.36 5.53
C ARG A 491 1.13 0.09 5.14
N GLU A 492 0.35 0.26 4.08
CA GLU A 492 -0.31 1.53 3.76
C GLU A 492 -1.86 1.45 3.88
N PRO A 493 -2.51 2.46 4.50
CA PRO A 493 -1.90 3.40 5.45
C PRO A 493 -1.35 2.64 6.67
N LYS A 494 -0.44 3.25 7.43
CA LYS A 494 0.11 2.60 8.63
C LYS A 494 -1.02 2.15 9.56
N ASP A 495 -0.89 0.96 10.14
CA ASP A 495 -1.85 0.42 11.13
C ASP A 495 -1.84 1.22 12.45
N TRP A 496 -0.80 2.03 12.68
CA TRP A 496 -0.73 3.01 13.77
C TRP A 496 -0.28 4.39 13.22
N PRO A 497 -1.09 5.45 13.34
CA PRO A 497 -0.85 6.70 12.62
C PRO A 497 0.00 7.74 13.36
N ILE A 498 0.23 7.60 14.68
CA ILE A 498 0.91 8.60 15.52
C ILE A 498 2.14 7.97 16.23
N PRO A 499 3.37 8.14 15.72
CA PRO A 499 4.52 7.37 16.21
C PRO A 499 4.79 7.49 17.72
N ALA A 500 4.99 6.35 18.40
CA ALA A 500 5.28 6.29 19.84
C ALA A 500 6.61 6.96 20.19
N ARG A 501 7.57 6.93 19.27
CA ARG A 501 8.87 7.62 19.40
C ARG A 501 8.70 9.13 19.60
N HIS A 502 7.67 9.75 19.04
CA HIS A 502 7.41 11.17 19.22
C HIS A 502 7.06 11.50 20.67
N PHE A 503 6.24 10.67 21.30
CA PHE A 503 5.90 10.79 22.71
C PHE A 503 7.13 10.58 23.61
N LEU A 504 7.88 9.51 23.37
CA LEU A 504 9.09 9.21 24.13
C LEU A 504 10.11 10.36 24.03
N GLY A 505 10.38 10.86 22.84
CA GLY A 505 11.29 11.99 22.61
C GLY A 505 10.85 13.26 23.34
N ALA A 506 9.56 13.61 23.28
CA ALA A 506 9.02 14.79 23.94
C ALA A 506 9.16 14.71 25.48
N HIS A 507 8.91 13.55 26.08
CA HIS A 507 9.10 13.37 27.53
C HIS A 507 10.56 13.38 27.94
N LEU A 508 11.45 12.80 27.13
CA LEU A 508 12.89 12.89 27.38
C LEU A 508 13.36 14.35 27.39
N LEU A 509 12.84 15.20 26.50
CA LEU A 509 13.13 16.65 26.52
C LEU A 509 12.59 17.32 27.79
N LYS A 510 11.36 17.02 28.21
CA LYS A 510 10.80 17.53 29.49
C LYS A 510 11.64 17.15 30.70
N MET A 511 12.21 15.95 30.67
CA MET A 511 13.14 15.42 31.68
C MET A 511 14.57 15.95 31.54
N LYS A 512 14.86 16.88 30.61
CA LYS A 512 16.20 17.39 30.29
C LYS A 512 17.19 16.31 29.82
N GLN A 513 16.69 15.16 29.36
CA GLN A 513 17.48 14.05 28.79
C GLN A 513 17.67 14.23 27.28
N ALA A 514 18.23 15.38 26.88
CA ALA A 514 18.27 15.81 25.48
C ALA A 514 19.04 14.86 24.56
N SER A 515 20.15 14.26 25.02
CA SER A 515 20.89 13.26 24.23
C SER A 515 20.09 12.00 23.99
N GLY A 516 19.23 11.59 24.93
CA GLY A 516 18.33 10.46 24.75
C GLY A 516 17.23 10.78 23.73
N ALA A 517 16.67 11.99 23.80
CA ALA A 517 15.70 12.47 22.83
C ALA A 517 16.29 12.53 21.41
N GLU A 518 17.51 13.05 21.25
CA GLU A 518 18.23 13.06 19.97
C GLU A 518 18.29 11.65 19.36
N ASN A 519 18.67 10.64 20.14
CA ASN A 519 18.77 9.27 19.66
C ASN A 519 17.40 8.73 19.19
N VAL A 520 16.34 8.98 19.95
CA VAL A 520 14.99 8.53 19.61
C VAL A 520 14.50 9.14 18.30
N TYR A 521 14.70 10.44 18.08
CA TYR A 521 14.29 11.10 16.84
C TYR A 521 15.13 10.67 15.64
N ARG A 522 16.43 10.37 15.82
CA ARG A 522 17.27 9.81 14.75
C ARG A 522 16.80 8.42 14.33
N GLN A 523 16.41 7.58 15.28
CA GLN A 523 15.84 6.27 15.00
C GLN A 523 14.51 6.38 14.23
N ASP A 524 13.64 7.31 14.63
CA ASP A 524 12.41 7.56 13.86
C ASP A 524 12.71 8.05 12.44
N LEU A 525 13.66 8.97 12.25
CA LEU A 525 14.00 9.51 10.93
C LEU A 525 14.72 8.51 10.02
N ALA A 526 15.34 7.46 10.56
CA ALA A 526 15.86 6.35 9.76
C ALA A 526 14.70 5.52 9.17
N LEU A 527 13.62 5.35 9.94
CA LEU A 527 12.41 4.65 9.48
C LEU A 527 11.49 5.55 8.67
N ASN A 528 11.41 6.84 8.98
CA ASN A 528 10.49 7.82 8.39
C ASN A 528 11.27 9.07 7.94
N PRO A 529 12.08 8.98 6.88
CA PRO A 529 12.79 10.13 6.34
C PRO A 529 11.86 11.33 6.13
N GLY A 530 12.32 12.51 6.53
CA GLY A 530 11.56 13.75 6.31
C GLY A 530 10.36 13.99 7.23
N ASN A 531 10.05 13.10 8.19
CA ASN A 531 8.94 13.32 9.12
C ASN A 531 9.11 14.62 9.91
N GLY A 532 8.24 15.60 9.65
CA GLY A 532 8.33 16.95 10.20
C GLY A 532 8.34 17.00 11.73
N TRP A 533 7.60 16.12 12.38
CA TRP A 533 7.48 16.07 13.83
C TRP A 533 8.77 15.60 14.50
N SER A 534 9.43 14.57 13.95
CA SER A 534 10.74 14.11 14.43
C SER A 534 11.87 15.05 14.05
N LEU A 535 11.79 15.73 12.90
CA LEU A 535 12.75 16.79 12.55
C LEU A 535 12.68 17.96 13.54
N LEU A 536 11.47 18.36 13.94
CA LEU A 536 11.25 19.39 14.98
C LEU A 536 11.80 18.92 16.34
N GLY A 537 11.47 17.70 16.76
CA GLY A 537 11.99 17.13 18.01
C GLY A 537 13.52 17.02 18.02
N LEU A 538 14.12 16.58 16.90
CA LEU A 538 15.58 16.51 16.75
C LEU A 538 16.20 17.90 16.83
N TYR A 539 15.64 18.90 16.15
CA TYR A 539 16.08 20.28 16.27
C TYR A 539 16.07 20.76 17.73
N GLN A 540 14.96 20.55 18.44
CA GLN A 540 14.83 20.94 19.85
C GLN A 540 15.83 20.22 20.75
N SER A 541 16.06 18.92 20.52
CA SER A 541 17.04 18.12 21.28
C SER A 541 18.48 18.62 21.09
N LEU A 542 18.84 19.05 19.88
CA LEU A 542 20.17 19.58 19.58
C LEU A 542 20.35 20.98 20.16
N MET A 543 19.32 21.81 20.12
CA MET A 543 19.33 23.13 20.73
C MET A 543 19.50 23.06 22.25
N MET A 544 18.80 22.14 22.93
CA MET A 544 18.95 21.92 24.37
C MET A 544 20.35 21.41 24.77
N GLN A 545 21.05 20.75 23.86
CA GLN A 545 22.44 20.32 24.04
C GLN A 545 23.47 21.38 23.63
N HIS A 546 23.03 22.59 23.26
CA HIS A 546 23.89 23.65 22.72
C HIS A 546 24.64 23.27 21.42
N LYS A 547 24.16 22.25 20.69
CA LYS A 547 24.69 21.81 19.38
C LYS A 547 24.11 22.66 18.24
N THR A 548 24.20 23.98 18.34
CA THR A 548 23.49 24.93 17.45
C THR A 548 23.83 24.76 15.97
N THR A 549 25.10 24.52 15.63
CA THR A 549 25.53 24.30 14.23
C THR A 549 24.87 23.05 13.62
N ALA A 550 24.75 21.98 14.40
CA ALA A 550 24.06 20.76 13.96
C ALA A 550 22.54 21.00 13.84
N ALA A 551 21.95 21.71 14.81
CA ALA A 551 20.52 22.01 14.83
C ALA A 551 20.07 22.81 13.59
N ARG A 552 20.85 23.80 13.15
CA ARG A 552 20.53 24.67 11.99
C ARG A 552 20.22 23.90 10.70
N LYS A 553 20.74 22.69 10.53
CA LYS A 553 20.46 21.84 9.36
C LYS A 553 19.01 21.35 9.31
N TYR A 554 18.38 21.16 10.46
CA TYR A 554 17.04 20.57 10.56
C TYR A 554 15.91 21.61 10.58
N GLN A 555 16.22 22.87 10.88
CA GLN A 555 15.20 23.93 10.93
C GLN A 555 14.50 24.18 9.59
N PRO A 556 15.21 24.29 8.44
CA PRO A 556 14.54 24.41 7.15
C PRO A 556 13.75 23.14 6.79
N ALA A 557 14.20 21.97 7.24
CA ALA A 557 13.58 20.69 6.91
C ALA A 557 12.20 20.55 7.56
N PHE A 558 12.08 20.77 8.89
CA PHE A 558 10.76 20.66 9.53
C PHE A 558 9.82 21.78 9.08
N LYS A 559 10.33 23.00 8.82
CA LYS A 559 9.52 24.10 8.28
C LYS A 559 8.94 23.76 6.90
N ARG A 560 9.69 23.05 6.06
CA ARG A 560 9.22 22.57 4.77
C ARG A 560 8.14 21.49 4.93
N ALA A 561 8.34 20.55 5.85
CA ALA A 561 7.37 19.50 6.13
C ALA A 561 6.01 20.07 6.62
N PHE A 562 6.03 21.21 7.32
CA PHE A 562 4.84 21.91 7.81
C PHE A 562 4.49 23.17 7.00
N ALA A 563 4.97 23.32 5.77
CA ALA A 563 4.74 24.53 4.98
C ALA A 563 3.25 24.80 4.68
N HIS A 564 2.43 23.75 4.71
CA HIS A 564 0.99 23.81 4.47
C HIS A 564 0.16 23.59 5.75
N ALA A 565 0.81 23.48 6.92
CA ALA A 565 0.11 23.26 8.17
C ALA A 565 -0.84 24.42 8.49
N ASP A 566 -2.01 24.12 9.07
CA ASP A 566 -2.91 25.15 9.57
C ASP A 566 -2.25 25.93 10.72
N GLU A 567 -1.47 25.22 11.54
CA GLU A 567 -0.70 25.75 12.66
C GLU A 567 0.67 25.04 12.69
N LEU A 568 1.75 25.77 12.95
CA LEU A 568 3.07 25.14 13.10
C LEU A 568 3.14 24.42 14.46
N PRO A 569 3.45 23.10 14.51
CA PRO A 569 3.55 22.40 15.78
C PRO A 569 4.63 22.98 16.70
N PRO A 570 4.37 23.12 18.01
CA PRO A 570 5.35 23.59 18.98
C PRO A 570 6.32 22.48 19.44
N ALA A 571 5.98 21.21 19.27
CA ALA A 571 6.78 20.06 19.68
C ALA A 571 6.54 18.85 18.76
N SER A 572 7.25 17.74 19.00
CA SER A 572 7.04 16.49 18.23
C SER A 572 5.72 15.78 18.53
N VAL A 573 4.98 16.22 19.55
CA VAL A 573 3.63 15.77 19.89
C VAL A 573 2.73 16.98 20.15
N TYR A 574 1.55 16.95 19.52
CA TYR A 574 0.42 17.89 19.63
C TYR A 574 0.68 19.32 19.17
#